data_AF-A0A0P8BDY6-F1
#
_entry.id   AF-A0A0P8BDY6-F1
#
_cell.length_a   1.000
_cell.length_b   1.000
_cell.length_c   1.000
_cell.angle_alpha   90.00
_cell.angle_beta   90.00
_cell.angle_gamma   90.00
#
_symmetry.space_group_name_H-M   'P 1'
#
loop_
_entity.id
_entity.type
_entity.pdbx_description
1 polymer ?
#
loop_
_entity_poly.entity_id
_entity_poly.type
_entity_poly.pdbx_seq_one_letter_code
_entity_poly.pdbx_strand_id
1 'polypeptide(L)'
;MNTQNDSQEHIPQYDAHLIPAESAARQHREGKDFGHIPHDKADGKSNHSTDGYTVDKEGLINNYAIEPEMYVEVPGDLREQA
;
A
#
# COMPACT_ATOMS: atom_id res chain seq x y z
N MET A 1 21.95 54.03 0.65
CA MET A 1 20.80 53.23 1.09
C MET A 1 21.14 51.78 0.83
N ASN A 2 21.48 51.01 1.87
CA ASN A 2 21.77 49.58 1.73
C ASN A 2 20.44 48.82 1.77
N THR A 3 20.07 48.18 0.66
CA THR A 3 18.92 47.30 0.59
C THR A 3 19.31 45.95 1.18
N GLN A 4 18.89 45.70 2.41
CA GLN A 4 18.99 44.38 3.04
C GLN A 4 18.07 43.41 2.29
N ASN A 5 18.64 42.42 1.62
CA ASN A 5 17.92 41.28 1.03
C ASN A 5 17.50 40.32 2.16
N ASP A 6 16.49 40.70 2.94
CA ASP A 6 15.91 39.86 4.01
C ASP A 6 14.67 39.12 3.51
N SER A 7 14.81 38.32 2.45
CA SER A 7 13.74 37.43 2.00
C SER A 7 14.33 36.10 1.56
N GLN A 8 15.13 35.51 2.44
CA GLN A 8 15.45 34.09 2.34
C GLN A 8 14.21 33.34 2.82
N GLU A 9 13.30 33.04 1.88
CA GLU A 9 12.12 32.24 2.19
C GLU A 9 12.56 30.93 2.86
N HIS A 10 12.17 30.77 4.12
CA HIS A 10 12.36 29.52 4.84
C HIS A 10 11.39 28.50 4.23
N ILE A 11 11.87 27.75 3.23
CA ILE A 11 11.13 26.66 2.62
C ILE A 11 10.78 25.69 3.76
N PRO A 12 9.49 25.51 4.09
CA PRO A 12 9.12 24.60 5.17
C PRO A 12 9.59 23.19 4.83
N GLN A 13 10.49 22.66 5.66
CA GLN A 13 10.94 21.28 5.55
C GLN A 13 9.88 20.36 6.15
N TYR A 14 9.55 19.29 5.45
CA TYR A 14 8.73 18.22 6.00
C TYR A 14 9.48 17.55 7.15
N ASP A 15 8.83 17.44 8.30
CA ASP A 15 9.33 16.63 9.42
C ASP A 15 8.90 15.17 9.22
N ALA A 16 9.88 14.29 9.00
CA ALA A 16 9.64 12.86 8.81
C ALA A 16 9.11 12.15 10.07
N HIS A 17 9.21 12.78 11.24
CA HIS A 17 8.72 12.23 12.52
C HIS A 17 7.32 12.71 12.88
N LEU A 18 6.73 13.60 12.09
CA LEU A 18 5.38 14.08 12.33
C LEU A 18 4.38 13.01 11.90
N ILE A 19 3.66 12.45 12.87
CA ILE A 19 2.57 11.50 12.62
C ILE A 19 1.25 12.27 12.55
N PRO A 20 0.43 12.11 11.49
CA PRO A 20 -0.89 12.72 11.43
C PRO A 20 -1.77 12.27 12.60
N ALA A 21 -2.57 13.19 13.15
CA ALA A 21 -3.46 12.88 14.28
C ALA A 21 -4.47 11.77 13.94
N GLU A 22 -4.94 11.73 12.69
CA GLU A 22 -5.84 10.68 12.18
C GLU A 22 -5.16 9.31 12.18
N SER A 23 -3.92 9.21 11.68
CA SER A 23 -3.13 7.96 11.68
C SER A 23 -2.85 7.47 13.09
N ALA A 24 -2.55 8.38 14.02
CA ALA A 24 -2.35 8.04 15.43
C ALA A 24 -3.65 7.53 16.09
N ALA A 25 -4.79 8.20 15.85
CA ALA A 25 -6.09 7.77 16.36
C ALA A 25 -6.50 6.40 15.80
N ARG A 26 -6.22 6.17 14.52
CA ARG A 26 -6.45 4.89 13.84
C ARG A 26 -5.59 3.77 14.41
N GLN A 27 -4.29 4.02 14.58
CA GLN A 27 -3.37 3.08 15.21
C GLN A 27 -3.84 2.69 16.61
N HIS A 28 -4.38 3.63 17.39
CA HIS A 28 -4.96 3.33 18.70
C HIS A 28 -6.24 2.47 18.61
N ARG A 29 -7.08 2.70 17.60
CA ARG A 29 -8.33 1.96 17.38
C ARG A 29 -8.10 0.54 16.85
N GLU A 30 -7.17 0.37 15.92
CA GLU A 30 -6.91 -0.88 15.20
C GLU A 30 -5.81 -1.72 15.89
N GLY A 31 -4.93 -1.08 16.64
CA GLY A 31 -3.92 -1.74 17.45
C GLY A 31 -3.02 -2.66 16.62
N LYS A 32 -3.11 -3.96 16.88
CA LYS A 32 -2.31 -4.99 16.20
C LYS A 32 -2.68 -5.20 14.73
N ASP A 33 -3.86 -4.75 14.31
CA ASP A 33 -4.34 -4.95 12.93
C ASP A 33 -4.01 -3.74 12.04
N PHE A 34 -3.46 -2.66 12.62
CA PHE A 34 -3.08 -1.44 11.90
C PHE A 34 -1.98 -1.71 10.88
N GLY A 35 -2.25 -1.41 9.61
CA GLY A 35 -1.30 -1.59 8.53
C GLY A 35 -0.96 -3.05 8.23
N HIS A 36 -1.83 -3.99 8.60
CA HIS A 36 -1.69 -5.40 8.23
C HIS A 36 -2.61 -5.77 7.07
N ILE A 37 -2.06 -6.52 6.13
CA ILE A 37 -2.82 -7.08 5.02
C ILE A 37 -3.54 -8.33 5.55
N PRO A 38 -4.85 -8.49 5.29
CA PRO A 38 -5.53 -9.73 5.61
C PRO A 38 -4.94 -10.85 4.75
N HIS A 39 -4.13 -11.72 5.36
CA HIS A 39 -3.67 -12.95 4.73
C HIS A 39 -4.74 -14.04 4.85
N ASP A 40 -4.78 -14.95 3.87
CA ASP A 40 -5.67 -16.10 3.93
C ASP A 40 -5.44 -16.92 5.20
N LYS A 41 -6.53 -17.43 5.76
CA LYS A 41 -6.46 -18.33 6.92
C LYS A 41 -5.69 -19.60 6.54
N ALA A 42 -4.95 -20.13 7.51
CA ALA A 42 -4.04 -21.27 7.39
C ALA A 42 -4.70 -22.63 7.07
N ASP A 43 -5.89 -22.66 6.46
CA ASP A 43 -6.61 -23.87 6.06
C ASP A 43 -6.13 -24.43 4.71
N GLY A 44 -4.83 -24.28 4.44
CA GLY A 44 -4.09 -25.05 3.44
C GLY A 44 -4.29 -24.69 1.96
N LYS A 45 -5.15 -23.72 1.63
CA LYS A 45 -5.25 -23.15 0.28
C LYS A 45 -5.19 -21.64 0.36
N SER A 46 -3.99 -21.08 0.17
CA SER A 46 -3.83 -19.65 -0.03
C SER A 46 -4.43 -19.29 -1.39
N ASN A 47 -5.50 -18.50 -1.35
CA ASN A 47 -6.01 -17.83 -2.53
C ASN A 47 -5.20 -16.53 -2.63
N HIS A 48 -4.17 -16.52 -3.49
CA HIS A 48 -3.27 -15.39 -3.80
C HIS A 48 -3.95 -14.08 -4.26
N SER A 49 -5.24 -13.89 -4.00
CA SER A 49 -6.04 -12.71 -4.28
C SER A 49 -5.63 -11.46 -3.51
N THR A 50 -4.86 -11.59 -2.42
CA THR A 50 -4.41 -10.45 -1.59
C THR A 50 -2.94 -10.07 -1.83
N ASP A 51 -2.25 -10.77 -2.72
CA ASP A 51 -0.82 -10.56 -3.01
C ASP A 51 -0.53 -9.17 -3.62
N GLY A 52 -1.55 -8.52 -4.18
CA GLY A 52 -1.48 -7.17 -4.74
C GLY A 52 -1.72 -6.05 -3.74
N TYR A 53 -1.98 -6.37 -2.47
CA TYR A 53 -2.27 -5.34 -1.48
C TYR A 53 -0.98 -4.66 -1.05
N THR A 54 -1.01 -3.34 -0.98
CA THR A 54 0.08 -2.54 -0.40
C THR A 54 -0.49 -1.64 0.68
N VAL A 55 0.34 -1.29 1.66
CA VAL A 55 -0.06 -0.42 2.77
C VAL A 55 0.75 0.86 2.69
N ASP A 56 0.10 2.01 2.81
CA ASP A 56 0.77 3.30 2.86
C ASP A 56 1.34 3.63 4.25
N LYS A 57 1.99 4.79 4.39
CA LYS A 57 2.55 5.24 5.68
C LYS A 57 1.49 5.56 6.74
N GLU A 58 0.23 5.70 6.34
CA GLU A 58 -0.92 5.97 7.22
C GLU A 58 -1.70 4.69 7.56
N GLY A 59 -1.22 3.52 7.13
CA GLY A 59 -1.86 2.24 7.36
C GLY A 59 -3.05 1.95 6.44
N LEU A 60 -3.24 2.72 5.36
CA LEU A 60 -4.32 2.52 4.40
C LEU A 60 -3.94 1.47 3.36
N ILE A 61 -4.87 0.54 3.12
CA ILE A 61 -4.69 -0.55 2.13
C ILE A 61 -5.03 -0.02 0.74
N ASN A 62 -4.09 -0.17 -0.19
CA ASN A 62 -4.30 0.01 -1.61
C ASN A 62 -4.48 -1.38 -2.25
N ASN A 63 -5.65 -1.61 -2.84
CA ASN A 63 -5.94 -2.83 -3.58
C ASN A 63 -5.56 -2.63 -5.06
N TYR A 64 -4.41 -3.17 -5.47
CA TYR A 64 -4.06 -3.32 -6.87
C TYR A 64 -4.47 -4.71 -7.35
N ALA A 65 -5.28 -4.76 -8.40
CA ALA A 65 -5.65 -6.03 -9.02
C ALA A 65 -4.39 -6.70 -9.59
N ILE A 66 -4.09 -7.90 -9.12
CA ILE A 66 -3.11 -8.80 -9.73
C ILE A 66 -3.89 -9.88 -10.46
N GLU A 67 -3.53 -10.13 -11.72
CA GLU A 67 -4.07 -11.26 -12.47
C GLU A 67 -3.55 -12.56 -11.84
N PRO A 68 -4.44 -13.49 -11.42
CA PRO A 68 -3.99 -14.78 -10.94
C PRO A 68 -3.39 -15.58 -12.09
N GLU A 69 -2.44 -16.48 -11.78
CA GLU A 69 -1.93 -17.44 -12.75
C GLU A 69 -3.10 -18.27 -13.29
N MET A 70 -3.37 -18.16 -14.60
CA MET A 70 -4.33 -19.03 -15.25
C MET A 70 -3.73 -20.44 -15.32
N TYR A 71 -4.41 -21.43 -14.76
CA TYR A 71 -4.05 -22.83 -14.98
C TYR A 71 -4.22 -23.17 -16.47
N VAL A 72 -3.11 -23.32 -17.18
CA VAL A 72 -3.08 -24.03 -18.47
C VAL A 72 -2.53 -25.41 -18.15
N GLU A 73 -3.41 -26.40 -18.03
CA GLU A 73 -3.01 -27.75 -17.59
C GLU A 73 -2.05 -28.43 -18.58
N VAL A 74 -2.08 -28.04 -19.87
CA VAL A 74 -1.17 -28.55 -20.92
C VAL A 74 -0.81 -27.46 -21.94
N PRO A 75 0.47 -27.32 -22.34
CA PRO A 75 0.84 -26.46 -23.48
C PRO A 75 0.15 -26.97 -24.75
N GLY A 76 -0.89 -26.25 -25.22
CA GLY A 76 -1.67 -26.62 -26.42
C GLY A 76 -3.19 -26.57 -26.28
N ASP A 77 -3.74 -26.21 -25.11
CA ASP A 77 -5.20 -26.10 -24.90
C ASP A 77 -5.84 -24.86 -25.55
N LEU A 78 -5.05 -23.85 -25.93
CA LEU A 78 -5.46 -22.81 -26.88
C LEU A 78 -5.30 -23.35 -28.32
N ARG A 79 -6.07 -24.36 -28.71
CA ARG A 79 -6.18 -24.69 -30.13
C ARG A 79 -6.93 -23.53 -30.78
N GLU A 80 -6.27 -22.82 -31.69
CA GLU A 80 -6.87 -21.78 -32.52
C GLU A 80 -8.26 -22.23 -32.99
N GLN A 81 -9.30 -21.48 -32.58
CA GLN A 81 -10.60 -21.62 -33.20
C GLN A 81 -10.48 -21.05 -34.61
N ALA A 82 -10.61 -21.95 -35.59
CA ALA A 82 -10.57 -21.67 -37.02
C ALA A 82 -11.67 -20.69 -37.47
#